data_AF-A0A6P5EB44-F1
#
_entry.id   AF-A0A6P5EB44-F1
#
_cell.length_a   1.000
_cell.length_b   1.000
_cell.length_c   1.000
_cell.angle_alpha   90.00
_cell.angle_beta   90.00
_cell.angle_gamma   90.00
#
_symmetry.space_group_name_H-M   'P 1'
#
loop_
_entity.id
_entity.type
_entity.pdbx_description
1 polymer ?
#
loop_
_entity_poly.entity_id
_entity_poly.type
_entity_poly.pdbx_seq_one_letter_code
_entity_poly.pdbx_strand_id
1 'polypeptide(L)'
;MASSDDRSALAQSLTSGYSEWIAEALDELPECFLITDPAIPGHPIVFASRGFLAMERYAMDEVFGRNGRIFQVSAMERRSVMEIREAVREEWTVQISLLNYCRDGALHWILFHMCPVFEAAGSGRVVHFLAAQVPVPPRSRARSRSRWCGGATGMMLRACRNELQMDEDLGCSRAEESFVDEGLGCSHAEESFVEMRSGGIVSIS
;
A
#
# COMPACT_ATOMS: atom_id res chain seq x y z
N MET A 1 19.20 12.67 14.30
CA MET A 1 18.02 13.57 14.30
C MET A 1 18.32 14.66 13.29
N ALA A 2 17.41 14.94 12.35
CA ALA A 2 17.58 16.05 11.42
C ALA A 2 17.60 17.38 12.22
N SER A 3 18.40 18.35 11.78
CA SER A 3 18.42 19.67 12.44
C SER A 3 17.08 20.39 12.25
N SER A 4 16.79 21.39 13.09
CA SER A 4 15.58 22.22 12.92
C SER A 4 15.52 22.89 11.54
N ASP A 5 16.68 23.24 11.00
CA ASP A 5 16.81 23.89 9.70
C ASP A 5 16.52 22.91 8.55
N ASP A 6 16.96 21.65 8.67
CA ASP A 6 16.66 20.59 7.71
C ASP A 6 15.15 20.32 7.63
N ARG A 7 14.44 20.39 8.76
CA ARG A 7 12.98 20.23 8.79
C ARG A 7 12.27 21.36 8.08
N SER A 8 12.73 22.59 8.29
CA SER A 8 12.15 23.76 7.61
C SER A 8 12.35 23.67 6.11
N ALA A 9 13.54 23.29 5.65
CA ALA A 9 13.84 23.14 4.23
C ALA A 9 12.99 22.03 3.55
N LEU A 10 12.79 20.89 4.21
CA LEU A 10 11.95 19.81 3.70
C LEU A 10 10.46 20.19 3.68
N ALA A 11 9.96 20.88 4.70
CA ALA A 11 8.59 21.38 4.71
C ALA A 11 8.38 22.45 3.62
N GLN A 12 9.39 23.32 3.41
CA GLN A 12 9.39 24.31 2.33
C GLN A 12 9.36 23.67 0.95
N SER A 13 9.97 22.50 0.77
CA SER A 13 9.89 21.74 -0.49
C SER A 13 8.44 21.48 -0.88
N LEU A 14 7.62 21.01 0.06
CA LEU A 14 6.18 20.86 -0.17
C LEU A 14 5.52 22.22 -0.39
N THR A 15 5.68 23.20 0.49
CA THR A 15 4.90 24.46 0.37
C THR A 15 5.33 25.33 -0.83
N SER A 16 6.49 25.10 -1.44
CA SER A 16 6.97 25.89 -2.58
C SER A 16 6.17 25.69 -3.86
N GLY A 17 5.55 24.51 -4.03
CA GLY A 17 4.81 24.14 -5.24
C GLY A 17 3.29 24.23 -5.12
N TYR A 18 2.76 24.56 -3.93
CA TYR A 18 1.34 24.55 -3.61
C TYR A 18 0.96 25.80 -2.78
N SER A 19 -0.31 25.92 -2.42
CA SER A 19 -0.77 26.96 -1.49
C SER A 19 -0.16 26.78 -0.08
N GLU A 20 -0.01 27.88 0.66
CA GLU A 20 0.57 27.86 2.02
C GLU A 20 -0.20 26.94 2.99
N TRP A 21 -1.50 26.76 2.77
CA TRP A 21 -2.39 25.94 3.62
C TRP A 21 -2.40 24.45 3.24
N ILE A 22 -1.62 24.01 2.25
CA ILE A 22 -1.64 22.62 1.76
C ILE A 22 -1.37 21.61 2.88
N ALA A 23 -0.42 21.90 3.77
CA ALA A 23 -0.07 21.01 4.86
C ALA A 23 -1.24 20.83 5.84
N GLU A 24 -1.95 21.91 6.15
CA GLU A 24 -3.12 21.89 7.03
C GLU A 24 -4.25 21.06 6.44
N ALA A 25 -4.55 21.25 5.15
CA ALA A 25 -5.60 20.46 4.49
C ALA A 25 -5.25 18.98 4.32
N LEU A 26 -3.99 18.65 4.05
CA LEU A 26 -3.55 17.26 4.00
C LEU A 26 -3.61 16.60 5.38
N ASP A 27 -3.38 17.35 6.46
CA ASP A 27 -3.47 16.85 7.84
C ASP A 27 -4.91 16.52 8.29
N GLU A 28 -5.91 17.10 7.64
CA GLU A 28 -7.33 16.82 7.90
C GLU A 28 -7.80 15.50 7.25
N LEU A 29 -7.05 14.97 6.29
CA LEU A 29 -7.42 13.76 5.57
C LEU A 29 -7.22 12.50 6.44
N PRO A 30 -8.24 11.63 6.57
CA PRO A 30 -8.14 10.41 7.38
C PRO A 30 -7.29 9.31 6.73
N GLU A 31 -6.97 9.41 5.44
CA GLU A 31 -6.25 8.40 4.68
C GLU A 31 -4.81 8.20 5.17
N CYS A 32 -4.28 6.99 4.94
CA CYS A 32 -2.90 6.65 5.25
C CYS A 32 -2.02 6.89 4.01
N PHE A 33 -1.33 8.02 3.96
CA PHE A 33 -0.46 8.36 2.84
C PHE A 33 0.77 9.17 3.27
N LEU A 34 1.75 9.22 2.39
CA LEU A 34 2.94 10.05 2.50
C LEU A 34 3.26 10.71 1.15
N ILE A 35 4.03 11.79 1.21
CA ILE A 35 4.54 12.50 0.03
C ILE A 35 6.06 12.51 0.09
N THR A 36 6.71 12.18 -1.02
CA THR A 36 8.17 12.23 -1.16
C THR A 36 8.59 13.23 -2.24
N ASP A 37 9.80 13.78 -2.10
CA ASP A 37 10.38 14.69 -3.07
C ASP A 37 11.56 14.02 -3.82
N PRO A 38 11.42 13.73 -5.12
CA PRO A 38 12.48 13.11 -5.91
C PRO A 38 13.64 14.06 -6.25
N ALA A 39 13.46 15.38 -6.14
CA ALA A 39 14.51 16.37 -6.42
C ALA A 39 15.55 16.46 -5.29
N ILE A 40 15.19 16.02 -4.07
CA ILE A 40 16.09 16.00 -2.92
C ILE A 40 16.87 14.67 -2.87
N PRO A 41 18.22 14.71 -2.71
CA PRO A 41 19.03 13.50 -2.62
C PRO A 41 18.50 12.50 -1.59
N GLY A 42 18.34 11.25 -2.00
CA GLY A 42 17.80 10.18 -1.16
C GLY A 42 16.28 9.99 -1.25
N HIS A 43 15.59 10.85 -2.01
CA HIS A 43 14.13 10.82 -2.22
C HIS A 43 13.38 10.76 -0.87
N PRO A 44 13.53 11.80 -0.03
CA PRO A 44 13.00 11.82 1.33
C PRO A 44 11.49 12.05 1.37
N ILE A 45 10.89 11.61 2.48
CA ILE A 45 9.52 11.92 2.87
C ILE A 45 9.48 13.37 3.35
N VAL A 46 8.64 14.17 2.70
CA VAL A 46 8.40 15.59 2.99
C VAL A 46 7.03 15.84 3.63
N PHE A 47 6.17 14.81 3.67
CA PHE A 47 4.91 14.81 4.41
C PHE A 47 4.49 13.38 4.74
N ALA A 48 3.87 13.17 5.90
CA ALA A 48 3.22 11.91 6.24
C ALA A 48 1.92 12.21 6.99
N SER A 49 0.81 11.63 6.53
CA SER A 49 -0.49 11.87 7.15
C SER A 49 -0.55 11.33 8.57
N ARG A 50 -1.44 11.88 9.39
CA ARG A 50 -1.69 11.39 10.75
C ARG A 50 -2.13 9.93 10.76
N GLY A 51 -2.96 9.52 9.80
CA GLY A 51 -3.38 8.14 9.62
C GLY A 51 -2.20 7.21 9.35
N PHE A 52 -1.29 7.63 8.47
CA PHE A 52 -0.07 6.88 8.16
C PHE A 52 0.81 6.67 9.40
N LEU A 53 1.10 7.75 10.14
CA LEU A 53 1.92 7.69 11.36
C LEU A 53 1.30 6.77 12.42
N ALA A 54 -0.03 6.83 12.57
CA ALA A 54 -0.75 5.96 13.49
C ALA A 54 -0.71 4.48 13.08
N MET A 55 -0.87 4.19 11.79
CA MET A 55 -0.82 2.83 11.25
C MET A 55 0.56 2.20 11.42
N GLU A 56 1.62 2.90 11.00
CA GLU A 56 3.00 2.40 11.03
C GLU A 56 3.66 2.53 12.42
N ARG A 57 3.02 3.24 13.34
CA ARG A 57 3.45 3.47 14.74
C ARG A 57 4.76 4.25 14.86
N TYR A 58 5.03 5.13 13.91
CA TYR A 58 6.18 6.02 13.94
C TYR A 58 5.79 7.42 14.40
N ALA A 59 6.70 8.11 15.10
CA ALA A 59 6.59 9.55 15.28
C ALA A 59 7.02 10.29 14.00
N MET A 60 6.46 11.48 13.76
CA MET A 60 6.80 12.30 12.60
C MET A 60 8.32 12.52 12.46
N ASP A 61 9.00 12.80 13.57
CA ASP A 61 10.45 13.05 13.64
C ASP A 61 11.31 11.86 13.21
N GLU A 62 10.72 10.67 13.18
CA GLU A 62 11.38 9.42 12.83
C GLU A 62 11.14 9.02 11.37
N VAL A 63 10.25 9.74 10.67
CA VAL A 63 9.84 9.50 9.29
C VAL A 63 10.30 10.65 8.39
N PHE A 64 10.15 11.88 8.85
CA PHE A 64 10.48 13.09 8.09
C PHE A 64 11.93 13.09 7.61
N GLY A 65 12.16 13.41 6.35
CA GLY A 65 13.50 13.44 5.76
C GLY A 65 14.13 12.07 5.48
N ARG A 66 13.45 10.97 5.80
CA ARG A 66 13.93 9.61 5.50
C ARG A 66 13.29 9.09 4.22
N ASN A 67 13.91 8.10 3.61
CA ASN A 67 13.33 7.41 2.46
C ASN A 67 12.29 6.37 2.91
N GLY A 68 11.22 6.18 2.13
CA GLY A 68 10.15 5.20 2.41
C GLY A 68 10.59 3.75 2.57
N ARG A 69 11.82 3.39 2.16
CA ARG A 69 12.39 2.05 2.37
C ARG A 69 12.48 1.63 3.85
N ILE A 70 12.34 2.56 4.79
CA ILE A 70 12.41 2.28 6.23
C ILE A 70 11.26 1.38 6.73
N PHE A 71 10.15 1.33 6.00
CA PHE A 71 8.99 0.50 6.33
C PHE A 71 9.08 -0.90 5.73
N GLN A 72 9.97 -1.12 4.76
CA GLN A 72 10.04 -2.35 3.98
C GLN A 72 10.83 -3.45 4.70
N VAL A 73 10.32 -4.68 4.61
CA VAL A 73 11.02 -5.89 5.07
C VAL A 73 12.18 -6.18 4.11
N SER A 74 13.43 -5.96 4.57
CA SER A 74 14.66 -6.12 3.77
C SER A 74 14.83 -7.47 3.06
N ALA A 75 14.18 -8.52 3.56
CA ALA A 75 14.38 -9.90 3.11
C ALA A 75 13.39 -10.37 2.02
N MET A 76 12.21 -9.75 1.86
CA MET A 76 11.06 -10.53 1.39
C MET A 76 10.52 -10.27 0.00
N GLU A 77 10.93 -9.23 -0.74
CA GLU A 77 10.55 -9.21 -2.16
C GLU A 77 11.41 -8.26 -3.01
N ARG A 78 12.53 -8.78 -3.51
CA ARG A 78 13.35 -8.03 -4.49
C ARG A 78 12.54 -7.60 -5.70
N ARG A 79 11.53 -8.38 -6.09
CA ARG A 79 10.64 -8.06 -7.23
C ARG A 79 9.83 -6.80 -6.99
N SER A 80 9.06 -6.73 -5.90
CA SER A 80 8.24 -5.57 -5.56
C SER A 80 9.07 -4.30 -5.35
N VAL A 81 10.24 -4.42 -4.70
CA VAL A 81 11.15 -3.28 -4.55
C VAL A 81 11.72 -2.82 -5.90
N MET A 82 12.06 -3.75 -6.79
CA MET A 82 12.47 -3.40 -8.16
C MET A 82 11.32 -2.73 -8.91
N GLU A 83 10.10 -3.23 -8.80
CA GLU A 83 8.93 -2.66 -9.47
C GLU A 83 8.66 -1.21 -9.02
N ILE A 84 8.72 -0.94 -7.71
CA ILE A 84 8.66 0.43 -7.17
C ILE A 84 9.80 1.29 -7.71
N ARG A 85 11.02 0.75 -7.77
CA ARG A 85 12.19 1.50 -8.24
C ARG A 85 12.07 1.87 -9.72
N GLU A 86 11.68 0.91 -10.55
CA GLU A 86 11.37 1.15 -11.96
C GLU A 86 10.24 2.17 -12.07
N ALA A 87 9.28 2.14 -11.14
CA ALA A 87 8.20 3.11 -11.14
C ALA A 87 8.59 4.54 -10.86
N VAL A 88 9.49 4.73 -9.89
CA VAL A 88 10.10 6.03 -9.66
C VAL A 88 10.93 6.46 -10.87
N ARG A 89 11.67 5.54 -11.49
CA ARG A 89 12.57 5.84 -12.60
C ARG A 89 11.84 6.22 -13.89
N GLU A 90 10.73 5.53 -14.19
CA GLU A 90 9.91 5.74 -15.38
C GLU A 90 8.75 6.71 -15.16
N GLU A 91 8.63 7.28 -13.96
CA GLU A 91 7.60 8.26 -13.60
C GLU A 91 6.17 7.76 -13.91
N TRP A 92 5.88 6.49 -13.57
CA TRP A 92 4.56 5.88 -13.74
C TRP A 92 3.90 5.50 -12.40
N THR A 93 2.60 5.21 -12.45
CA THR A 93 1.86 4.73 -11.29
C THR A 93 2.09 3.23 -11.07
N VAL A 94 2.21 2.81 -9.80
CA VAL A 94 2.34 1.41 -9.42
C VAL A 94 1.36 1.06 -8.30
N GLN A 95 0.81 -0.15 -8.34
CA GLN A 95 -0.02 -0.70 -7.27
C GLN A 95 0.37 -2.16 -7.02
N ILE A 96 0.83 -2.44 -5.80
CA ILE A 96 1.33 -3.77 -5.42
C ILE A 96 1.04 -4.06 -3.94
N SER A 97 0.98 -5.34 -3.58
CA SER A 97 0.86 -5.73 -2.16
C SER A 97 2.25 -5.96 -1.57
N LEU A 98 2.53 -5.37 -0.41
CA LEU A 98 3.80 -5.55 0.30
C LEU A 98 3.57 -5.89 1.78
N LEU A 99 4.58 -6.51 2.36
CA LEU A 99 4.70 -6.72 3.79
C LEU A 99 5.57 -5.60 4.41
N ASN A 100 5.02 -4.84 5.36
CA ASN A 100 5.71 -3.77 6.08
C ASN A 100 6.01 -4.16 7.54
N TYR A 101 7.03 -3.51 8.11
CA TYR A 101 7.29 -3.47 9.55
C TYR A 101 6.77 -2.18 10.17
N CYS A 102 5.88 -2.32 11.15
CA CYS A 102 5.61 -1.24 12.10
C CYS A 102 6.85 -0.96 12.96
N ARG A 103 6.90 0.21 13.59
CA ARG A 103 7.99 0.59 14.49
C ARG A 103 8.22 -0.38 15.65
N ASP A 104 7.16 -1.03 16.15
CA ASP A 104 7.24 -2.03 17.22
C ASP A 104 7.67 -3.42 16.73
N GLY A 105 7.98 -3.56 15.44
CA GLY A 105 8.41 -4.81 14.81
C GLY A 105 7.25 -5.70 14.35
N ALA A 106 6.00 -5.29 14.53
CA ALA A 106 4.85 -6.02 13.99
C ALA A 106 4.86 -6.00 12.46
N LEU A 107 4.42 -7.12 11.86
CA LEU A 107 4.29 -7.26 10.41
C LEU A 107 2.83 -7.12 10.00
N HIS A 108 2.57 -6.39 8.92
CA HIS A 108 1.25 -6.35 8.29
C HIS A 108 1.36 -6.20 6.78
N TRP A 109 0.35 -6.74 6.09
CA TRP A 109 0.20 -6.55 4.65
C TRP A 109 -0.44 -5.21 4.36
N ILE A 110 0.04 -4.55 3.31
CA ILE A 110 -0.57 -3.35 2.75
C ILE A 110 -0.78 -3.54 1.25
N LEU A 111 -1.86 -2.94 0.75
CA LEU A 111 -1.96 -2.56 -0.64
C LEU A 111 -1.30 -1.18 -0.76
N PHE A 112 -0.18 -1.13 -1.46
CA PHE A 112 0.60 0.07 -1.72
C PHE A 112 0.24 0.63 -3.10
N HIS A 113 -0.14 1.90 -3.15
CA HIS A 113 -0.39 2.63 -4.39
C HIS A 113 0.47 3.88 -4.41
N MET A 114 1.28 4.06 -5.46
CA MET A 114 2.13 5.24 -5.62
C MET A 114 1.96 5.84 -7.01
N CYS A 115 1.79 7.16 -7.06
CA CYS A 115 1.69 7.91 -8.31
C CYS A 115 2.59 9.16 -8.30
N PRO A 116 3.14 9.54 -9.46
CA PRO A 116 3.82 10.81 -9.62
C PRO A 116 2.82 11.98 -9.59
N VAL A 117 3.26 13.09 -8.99
CA VAL A 117 2.57 14.38 -9.02
C VAL A 117 3.38 15.32 -9.88
N PHE A 118 2.74 15.87 -10.92
CA PHE A 118 3.39 16.72 -11.91
C PHE A 118 3.18 18.21 -11.60
N GLU A 119 4.13 19.04 -12.03
CA GLU A 119 4.01 20.50 -11.94
C GLU A 119 2.80 21.02 -12.75
N ALA A 120 2.00 21.90 -12.12
CA ALA A 120 0.78 22.46 -12.74
C ALA A 120 1.03 23.24 -14.04
N ALA A 121 2.23 23.82 -14.21
CA ALA A 121 2.59 24.64 -15.37
C ALA A 121 2.87 23.85 -16.67
N GLY A 122 2.64 22.53 -16.69
CA GLY A 122 2.71 21.71 -17.90
C GLY A 122 4.11 21.39 -18.40
N SER A 123 5.15 21.60 -17.58
CA SER A 123 6.53 21.19 -17.91
C SER A 123 6.71 19.68 -18.03
N GLY A 124 5.74 18.89 -17.54
CA GLY A 124 5.82 17.44 -17.44
C GLY A 124 6.78 16.95 -16.35
N ARG A 125 7.34 17.86 -15.53
CA ARG A 125 8.26 17.50 -14.46
C ARG A 125 7.50 16.93 -13.26
N VAL A 126 7.94 15.77 -12.77
CA VAL A 126 7.50 15.24 -11.48
C VAL A 126 8.06 16.10 -10.35
N VAL A 127 7.18 16.65 -9.52
CA VAL A 127 7.55 17.45 -8.34
C VAL A 127 7.53 16.62 -7.06
N HIS A 128 6.63 15.64 -6.97
CA HIS A 128 6.51 14.75 -5.82
C HIS A 128 5.99 13.38 -6.23
N PHE A 129 6.07 12.41 -5.33
CA PHE A 129 5.29 11.19 -5.39
C PHE A 129 4.32 11.14 -4.20
N LEU A 130 3.07 10.78 -4.48
CA LEU A 130 2.07 10.45 -3.47
C LEU A 130 2.02 8.93 -3.31
N ALA A 131 2.18 8.43 -2.10
CA ALA A 131 2.05 7.01 -1.81
C ALA A 131 0.97 6.78 -0.73
N ALA A 132 -0.09 6.09 -1.11
CA ALA A 132 -1.17 5.66 -0.23
C ALA A 132 -1.00 4.19 0.16
N GLN A 133 -1.44 3.85 1.37
CA GLN A 133 -1.32 2.52 1.93
C GLN A 133 -2.63 2.10 2.58
N VAL A 134 -3.13 0.93 2.17
CA VAL A 134 -4.35 0.36 2.76
C VAL A 134 -3.98 -0.95 3.44
N PRO A 135 -4.19 -1.11 4.76
CA PRO A 135 -3.90 -2.35 5.45
C PRO A 135 -4.80 -3.47 4.93
N VAL A 136 -4.21 -4.59 4.54
CA VAL A 136 -4.95 -5.78 4.09
C VAL A 136 -5.16 -6.69 5.31
N PRO A 137 -6.40 -6.87 5.79
CA PRO A 137 -6.65 -7.74 6.91
C PRO A 137 -6.28 -9.18 6.55
N PRO A 138 -5.74 -9.97 7.48
CA PRO A 138 -5.50 -11.38 7.24
C PRO A 138 -6.83 -12.03 6.87
N ARG A 139 -6.82 -12.88 5.83
CA ARG A 139 -7.99 -13.66 5.45
C ARG A 139 -8.50 -14.40 6.69
N SER A 140 -9.68 -14.03 7.16
CA SER A 140 -10.36 -14.86 8.14
C SER A 140 -10.55 -16.23 7.49
N ARG A 141 -9.96 -17.27 8.09
CA ARG A 141 -10.39 -18.64 7.80
C ARG A 141 -11.85 -18.68 8.23
N ALA A 142 -12.76 -18.38 7.31
CA ALA A 142 -14.17 -18.67 7.51
C ALA A 142 -14.21 -20.15 7.86
N ARG A 143 -14.41 -20.47 9.14
CA ARG A 143 -14.75 -21.83 9.54
C ARG A 143 -16.00 -22.13 8.74
N SER A 144 -15.87 -22.95 7.71
CA SER A 144 -16.99 -23.60 7.07
C SER A 144 -17.66 -24.45 8.15
N ARG A 145 -18.51 -23.80 8.96
CA ARG A 145 -19.56 -24.47 9.71
C ARG A 145 -20.69 -24.60 8.71
N SER A 146 -20.52 -25.54 7.79
CA SER A 146 -21.63 -26.12 7.05
C SER A 146 -22.56 -26.74 8.09
N ARG A 147 -23.49 -25.94 8.60
CA ARG A 147 -24.61 -26.39 9.40
C ARG A 147 -25.55 -27.07 8.40
N TRP A 148 -25.31 -28.35 8.18
CA TRP A 148 -26.23 -29.23 7.47
C TRP A 148 -27.53 -29.30 8.27
N CYS A 149 -28.52 -28.47 7.90
CA CYS A 149 -29.91 -28.71 8.27
C CYS A 149 -30.47 -29.73 7.30
N GLY A 150 -30.60 -30.98 7.76
CA GLY A 150 -31.25 -32.05 7.01
C GLY A 150 -32.75 -31.81 6.88
N GLY A 151 -33.27 -31.92 5.65
CA GLY A 151 -34.70 -31.93 5.34
C GLY A 151 -34.91 -32.31 3.88
N ALA A 152 -35.54 -33.47 3.67
CA ALA A 152 -35.80 -34.16 2.41
C ALA A 152 -36.29 -33.25 1.27
N THR A 153 -35.85 -33.44 0.01
CA THR A 153 -36.34 -34.50 -0.90
C THR A 153 -35.33 -34.66 -2.05
N GLY A 154 -35.04 -35.90 -2.43
CA GLY A 154 -33.96 -36.22 -3.35
C GLY A 154 -34.20 -35.82 -4.81
N MET A 155 -33.16 -35.27 -5.43
CA MET A 155 -32.74 -35.71 -6.75
C MET A 155 -31.21 -35.75 -6.79
N MET A 156 -30.70 -36.86 -7.29
CA MET A 156 -29.33 -37.32 -7.19
C MET A 156 -28.46 -36.64 -8.26
N LEU A 157 -27.59 -35.72 -7.87
CA LEU A 157 -26.38 -35.39 -8.65
C LEU A 157 -25.15 -35.67 -7.79
N ARG A 158 -24.43 -36.67 -8.26
CA ARG A 158 -23.37 -37.41 -7.61
C ARG A 158 -22.04 -36.87 -8.13
N ALA A 159 -21.24 -36.23 -7.28
CA ALA A 159 -19.79 -36.21 -7.44
C ALA A 159 -19.08 -35.90 -6.11
N CYS A 160 -18.56 -37.00 -5.53
CA CYS A 160 -17.35 -37.10 -4.72
C CYS A 160 -17.32 -36.43 -3.32
N ARG A 161 -17.88 -37.17 -2.35
CA ARG A 161 -17.39 -37.20 -0.97
C ARG A 161 -16.03 -37.92 -0.95
N ASN A 162 -14.98 -37.16 -0.69
CA ASN A 162 -14.07 -37.28 0.47
C ASN A 162 -13.55 -38.69 0.86
N GLU A 163 -12.22 -38.84 0.89
CA GLU A 163 -11.36 -39.11 2.08
C GLU A 163 -10.23 -40.09 1.78
N LEU A 164 -9.00 -39.56 1.74
CA LEU A 164 -7.84 -40.23 2.31
C LEU A 164 -7.21 -39.26 3.31
N GLN A 165 -7.63 -39.47 4.55
CA GLN A 165 -7.02 -39.02 5.78
C GLN A 165 -5.89 -40.01 6.12
N MET A 166 -4.65 -39.53 6.25
CA MET A 166 -3.49 -40.12 6.95
C MET A 166 -2.37 -39.05 6.88
N ASP A 167 -1.54 -38.70 7.85
CA ASP A 167 -1.49 -38.93 9.29
C ASP A 167 -0.44 -37.94 9.86
N GLU A 168 -0.33 -37.90 11.19
CA GLU A 168 0.51 -37.05 12.02
C GLU A 168 2.03 -37.06 11.75
N ASP A 169 2.67 -35.99 12.24
CA ASP A 169 4.08 -35.81 12.65
C ASP A 169 5.21 -35.96 11.61
N LEU A 170 5.91 -34.84 11.35
CA LEU A 170 7.37 -34.68 11.38
C LEU A 170 7.78 -33.27 10.93
N GLY A 171 8.85 -32.73 11.54
CA GLY A 171 9.22 -31.31 11.48
C GLY A 171 9.94 -30.81 10.23
N CYS A 172 10.16 -29.49 10.24
CA CYS A 172 11.12 -28.69 9.48
C CYS A 172 11.29 -29.00 7.98
N SER A 173 10.73 -28.15 7.10
CA SER A 173 11.49 -27.30 6.15
C SER A 173 10.64 -26.76 4.99
N ARG A 174 10.74 -25.43 4.78
CA ARG A 174 10.78 -24.69 3.50
C ARG A 174 10.06 -25.27 2.26
N ALA A 175 8.97 -24.61 1.83
CA ALA A 175 8.55 -24.44 0.43
C ALA A 175 7.56 -23.24 0.38
N GLU A 176 7.91 -22.12 -0.26
CA GLU A 176 7.45 -21.79 -1.63
C GLU A 176 5.96 -22.07 -1.87
N GLU A 177 5.14 -21.03 -1.71
CA GLU A 177 3.87 -20.93 -2.44
C GLU A 177 3.92 -19.65 -3.27
N SER A 178 4.16 -19.83 -4.56
CA SER A 178 4.01 -18.83 -5.60
C SER A 178 2.56 -18.42 -5.73
N PHE A 179 2.27 -17.14 -5.51
CA PHE A 179 0.98 -16.56 -5.86
C PHE A 179 0.91 -16.40 -7.39
N VAL A 180 0.03 -17.16 -8.03
CA VAL A 180 -0.32 -16.99 -9.45
C VAL A 180 -1.70 -16.37 -9.48
N ASP A 181 -1.79 -15.14 -9.98
CA ASP A 181 -3.05 -14.44 -10.21
C ASP A 181 -3.61 -14.88 -11.57
N GLU A 182 -4.52 -15.86 -11.57
CA GLU A 182 -5.34 -16.17 -12.74
C GLU A 182 -6.61 -15.31 -12.69
N GLY A 183 -6.65 -14.30 -13.56
CA GLY A 183 -7.79 -13.42 -13.74
C GLY A 183 -9.04 -14.16 -14.21
N LEU A 184 -10.15 -13.92 -13.51
CA LEU A 184 -11.50 -14.19 -14.00
C LEU A 184 -12.38 -12.97 -13.70
N GLY A 185 -12.82 -12.30 -14.76
CA GLY A 185 -13.87 -11.29 -14.68
C GLY A 185 -15.25 -11.94 -14.49
N CYS A 186 -16.14 -11.23 -13.79
CA CYS A 186 -17.51 -10.94 -14.23
C CYS A 186 -18.30 -10.12 -13.19
N SER A 187 -18.81 -8.99 -13.68
CA SER A 187 -20.13 -8.38 -13.46
C SER A 187 -20.66 -8.08 -12.04
N HIS A 188 -20.89 -6.76 -11.86
CA HIS A 188 -21.95 -6.11 -11.08
C HIS A 188 -22.12 -6.53 -9.62
N ALA A 189 -21.47 -5.76 -8.75
CA ALA A 189 -22.07 -5.28 -7.51
C ALA A 189 -21.83 -3.76 -7.44
N GLU A 190 -22.91 -2.99 -7.31
CA GLU A 190 -22.85 -1.56 -7.07
C GLU A 190 -22.28 -1.32 -5.67
N GLU A 191 -21.04 -0.84 -5.59
CA GLU A 191 -20.49 -0.22 -4.39
C GLU A 191 -19.69 1.02 -4.81
N SER A 192 -19.92 2.10 -4.07
CA SER A 192 -19.51 3.47 -4.36
C SER A 192 -17.98 3.61 -4.42
N PHE A 193 -17.42 3.42 -5.60
CA PHE A 193 -16.01 3.61 -5.91
C PHE A 193 -15.79 5.06 -6.38
N VAL A 194 -14.85 5.77 -5.75
CA VAL A 194 -14.34 7.04 -6.27
C VAL A 194 -13.54 6.73 -7.53
N GLU A 195 -14.17 6.96 -8.68
CA GLU A 195 -13.57 6.84 -10.00
C GLU A 195 -12.50 7.94 -10.20
N MET A 196 -11.27 7.71 -9.71
CA MET A 196 -10.12 8.45 -10.24
C MET A 196 -9.77 7.85 -11.60
N ARG A 197 -10.32 8.46 -12.64
CA ARG A 197 -10.10 8.06 -14.04
C ARG A 197 -8.61 7.97 -14.34
N SER A 198 -8.21 6.78 -14.76
CA SER A 198 -6.97 6.52 -15.48
C SER A 198 -6.80 7.54 -16.61
N GLY A 199 -5.79 8.42 -16.48
CA GLY A 199 -5.44 9.42 -17.49
C GLY A 199 -5.73 10.89 -17.15
N GLY A 200 -6.17 11.20 -15.92
CA GLY A 200 -6.29 12.58 -15.47
C GLY A 200 -5.05 13.07 -14.74
N ILE A 201 -4.38 14.10 -15.28
CA ILE A 201 -3.48 14.95 -14.49
C ILE A 201 -4.27 15.42 -13.27
N VAL A 202 -3.79 15.13 -12.05
CA VAL A 202 -4.32 15.75 -10.84
C VAL A 202 -3.87 17.21 -10.86
N SER A 203 -4.62 18.03 -11.59
CA SER A 203 -4.47 19.47 -11.57
C SER A 203 -5.38 19.99 -10.48
N ILE A 204 -4.81 20.32 -9.33
CA ILE A 204 -5.52 21.00 -8.24
C ILE A 204 -5.48 22.49 -8.57
N SER A 205 -6.66 23.06 -8.85
CA SER A 205 -6.85 24.51 -9.09
C SER A 205 -6.96 25.28 -7.78
#